data_AF-A0A8T5TIM3-F1
#
_entry.id   AF-A0A8T5TIM3-F1
#
_cell.length_a   1.000
_cell.length_b   1.000
_cell.length_c   1.000
_cell.angle_alpha   90.00
_cell.angle_beta   90.00
_cell.angle_gamma   90.00
#
_symmetry.space_group_name_H-M   'P 1'
#
loop_
_entity.id
_entity.type
_entity.pdbx_description
1 polymer ?
#
loop_
_entity_poly.entity_id
_entity_poly.type
_entity_poly.pdbx_seq_one_letter_code
_entity_poly.pdbx_strand_id
1 'polypeptide(L)'
;MVDILLNIKTIINYTKKDIDKGNTPPEIYKICSCIREAFCLSYAIRKENRLWLYFQKVNSLIELNGSKLRFLGSDERSQALLLMKALDLIKFSTLYNWKKSTPGIFVRKFEKNSDFFLYINSNMSEEIVFIPYQNALDFLSLENNNKMNINIVNIRDLKNIEEKLYIISLDAESNDFLNLYTNYKIDNDHELLEKIKIGNLINIEGVENKILYLNYLIDTQLHIKK
;
A
#
# COMPACT_ATOMS: atom_id res chain seq x y z
N MET A 1 1.19 -6.94 -13.67
CA MET A 1 0.17 -6.13 -12.95
C MET A 1 0.89 -5.66 -11.71
N VAL A 2 0.97 -4.35 -11.52
CA VAL A 2 1.80 -3.74 -10.48
C VAL A 2 0.99 -3.67 -9.20
N ASP A 3 1.53 -4.21 -8.11
CA ASP A 3 0.89 -4.17 -6.80
C ASP A 3 1.59 -3.19 -5.87
N ILE A 4 0.84 -2.20 -5.40
CA ILE A 4 1.31 -1.20 -4.44
C ILE A 4 0.40 -1.28 -3.23
N LEU A 5 0.97 -1.38 -2.03
CA LEU A 5 0.26 -1.39 -0.77
C LEU A 5 0.72 -0.23 0.09
N LEU A 6 -0.23 0.62 0.47
CA LEU A 6 -0.02 1.62 1.52
C LEU A 6 -0.34 0.97 2.86
N ASN A 7 0.68 0.90 3.71
CA ASN A 7 0.53 0.51 5.09
C ASN A 7 0.18 1.75 5.92
N ILE A 8 -0.97 1.70 6.60
CA ILE A 8 -1.60 2.82 7.29
C ILE A 8 -1.92 2.40 8.71
N LYS A 9 -1.48 3.17 9.70
CA LYS A 9 -1.66 2.81 11.11
C LYS A 9 -3.14 2.79 11.52
N THR A 10 -3.88 3.84 11.19
CA THR A 10 -5.24 4.08 11.72
C THR A 10 -6.23 4.48 10.64
N ILE A 11 -7.52 4.21 10.89
CA ILE A 11 -8.60 4.81 10.10
C ILE A 11 -8.83 6.23 10.56
N ILE A 12 -9.02 7.10 9.58
CA ILE A 12 -9.32 8.51 9.80
C ILE A 12 -10.76 8.74 9.36
N ASN A 13 -11.59 9.16 10.32
CA ASN A 13 -13.00 9.41 10.08
C ASN A 13 -13.18 10.83 9.52
N TYR A 14 -14.01 10.95 8.50
CA TYR A 14 -14.45 12.20 7.91
C TYR A 14 -15.80 11.98 7.24
N THR A 15 -16.50 13.07 6.98
CA THR A 15 -17.84 13.05 6.41
C THR A 15 -17.87 13.76 5.06
N LYS A 16 -18.94 13.54 4.29
CA LYS A 16 -19.18 14.28 3.06
C LYS A 16 -19.15 15.80 3.28
N LYS A 17 -19.67 16.27 4.42
CA LYS A 17 -19.69 17.69 4.77
C LYS A 17 -18.28 18.25 4.94
N ASP A 18 -17.35 17.45 5.46
CA ASP A 18 -15.95 17.85 5.60
C ASP A 18 -15.31 18.02 4.21
N ILE A 19 -15.59 17.09 3.28
CA ILE A 19 -15.14 17.18 1.88
C ILE A 19 -15.75 18.41 1.18
N ASP A 20 -17.05 18.64 1.35
CA ASP A 20 -17.78 19.77 0.76
C ASP A 20 -17.28 21.13 1.24
N LYS A 21 -16.76 21.20 2.46
CA LYS A 21 -16.22 22.43 3.07
C LYS A 21 -14.71 22.58 2.94
N GLY A 22 -14.02 21.61 2.34
CA GLY A 22 -12.54 21.60 2.29
C GLY A 22 -11.86 21.28 3.62
N ASN A 23 -12.60 20.78 4.61
CA ASN A 23 -12.12 20.41 5.94
C ASN A 23 -11.70 18.92 6.02
N THR A 24 -11.39 18.30 4.89
CA THR A 24 -10.92 16.91 4.86
C THR A 24 -9.60 16.80 5.63
N PRO A 25 -9.40 15.77 6.47
CA PRO A 25 -8.14 15.62 7.22
C PRO A 25 -6.91 15.53 6.29
N PRO A 26 -5.75 16.13 6.66
CA PRO A 26 -4.54 16.15 5.84
C PRO A 26 -4.07 14.77 5.37
N GLU A 27 -4.19 13.76 6.22
CA GLU A 27 -3.80 12.40 5.92
C GLU A 27 -4.70 11.76 4.85
N ILE A 28 -5.97 12.15 4.80
CA ILE A 28 -6.88 11.72 3.73
C ILE A 28 -6.45 12.36 2.40
N TYR A 29 -6.04 13.64 2.40
CA TYR A 29 -5.45 14.25 1.21
C TYR A 29 -4.15 13.55 0.76
N LYS A 30 -3.35 13.08 1.71
CA LYS A 30 -2.15 12.28 1.43
C LYS A 30 -2.51 10.94 0.77
N ILE A 31 -3.50 10.23 1.28
CA ILE A 31 -4.01 8.99 0.66
C ILE A 31 -4.58 9.28 -0.73
N CYS A 32 -5.36 10.35 -0.90
CA CYS A 32 -5.90 10.75 -2.20
C CYS A 32 -4.78 11.05 -3.20
N SER A 33 -3.74 11.79 -2.78
CA SER A 33 -2.55 12.01 -3.60
C SER A 33 -1.87 10.69 -3.99
N CYS A 34 -1.75 9.73 -3.08
CA CYS A 34 -1.22 8.40 -3.42
C CYS A 34 -2.13 7.64 -4.41
N ILE A 35 -3.46 7.72 -4.28
CA ILE A 35 -4.41 7.15 -5.24
C ILE A 35 -4.23 7.80 -6.61
N ARG A 36 -4.07 9.13 -6.66
CA ARG A 36 -3.83 9.88 -7.88
C ARG A 36 -2.55 9.41 -8.56
N GLU A 37 -1.42 9.37 -7.85
CA GLU A 37 -0.14 8.93 -8.43
C GLU A 37 -0.12 7.44 -8.81
N ALA A 38 -0.93 6.61 -8.13
CA ALA A 38 -1.06 5.19 -8.46
C ALA A 38 -1.84 4.95 -9.77
N PHE A 39 -2.78 5.81 -10.14
CA PHE A 39 -3.70 5.54 -11.25
C PHE A 39 -3.74 6.59 -12.35
N CYS A 40 -3.71 7.88 -12.02
CA CYS A 40 -4.04 8.93 -12.97
C CYS A 40 -2.88 9.20 -13.95
N LEU A 41 -3.21 9.25 -15.23
CA LEU A 41 -2.36 9.75 -16.31
C LEU A 41 -3.03 10.99 -16.93
N SER A 42 -2.34 11.73 -17.79
CA SER A 42 -2.90 12.95 -18.40
C SER A 42 -4.24 12.71 -19.14
N TYR A 43 -4.41 11.56 -19.79
CA TYR A 43 -5.59 11.24 -20.61
C TYR A 43 -6.22 9.87 -20.31
N ALA A 44 -5.74 9.18 -19.28
CA ALA A 44 -6.13 7.80 -18.99
C ALA A 44 -5.90 7.45 -17.51
N ILE A 45 -6.14 6.19 -17.17
CA ILE A 45 -5.67 5.61 -15.92
C ILE A 45 -4.81 4.37 -16.20
N ARG A 46 -3.87 4.08 -15.29
CA ARG A 46 -3.07 2.84 -15.26
C ARG A 46 -3.99 1.67 -14.91
N LYS A 47 -4.36 0.86 -15.91
CA LYS A 47 -5.30 -0.27 -15.73
C LYS A 47 -4.62 -1.50 -15.14
N GLU A 48 -3.31 -1.56 -15.30
CA GLU A 48 -2.38 -2.58 -14.86
C GLU A 48 -1.91 -2.40 -13.42
N ASN A 49 -2.34 -1.34 -12.74
CA ASN A 49 -2.04 -1.09 -11.33
C ASN A 49 -3.14 -1.63 -10.41
N ARG A 50 -2.72 -2.11 -9.24
CA ARG A 50 -3.57 -2.40 -8.08
C ARG A 50 -2.98 -1.66 -6.88
N LEU A 51 -3.83 -0.87 -6.22
CA LEU A 51 -3.47 -0.16 -5.00
C LEU A 51 -4.23 -0.78 -3.84
N TRP A 52 -3.51 -1.18 -2.82
CA TRP A 52 -4.03 -1.74 -1.59
C TRP A 52 -3.84 -0.72 -0.45
N LEU A 53 -4.86 -0.53 0.38
CA LEU A 53 -4.78 0.31 1.57
C LEU A 53 -5.00 -0.59 2.78
N TYR A 54 -3.96 -0.84 3.56
CA TYR A 54 -4.07 -1.67 4.76
C TYR A 54 -4.11 -0.81 6.02
N PHE A 55 -5.16 -0.96 6.81
CA PHE A 55 -5.39 -0.24 8.06
C PHE A 55 -5.13 -1.17 9.26
N GLN A 56 -3.97 -1.00 9.90
CA GLN A 56 -3.48 -1.93 10.93
C GLN A 56 -4.39 -2.00 12.17
N LYS A 57 -4.86 -0.86 12.71
CA LYS A 57 -5.67 -0.87 13.95
C LYS A 57 -7.02 -1.59 13.81
N VAL A 58 -7.53 -1.71 12.60
CA VAL A 58 -8.83 -2.35 12.34
C VAL A 58 -8.71 -3.62 11.50
N ASN A 59 -7.47 -4.07 11.23
CA ASN A 59 -7.14 -5.24 10.43
C ASN A 59 -7.94 -5.29 9.12
N SER A 60 -7.97 -4.19 8.36
CA SER A 60 -8.83 -4.08 7.17
C SER A 60 -8.05 -3.63 5.94
N LEU A 61 -8.40 -4.19 4.80
CA LEU A 61 -7.75 -3.97 3.51
C LEU A 61 -8.76 -3.44 2.50
N ILE A 62 -8.41 -2.35 1.82
CA ILE A 62 -9.16 -1.83 0.66
C ILE A 62 -8.34 -2.12 -0.59
N GLU A 63 -8.95 -2.76 -1.59
CA GLU A 63 -8.39 -2.91 -2.94
C GLU A 63 -8.97 -1.83 -3.85
N LEU A 64 -8.11 -1.16 -4.61
CA LEU A 64 -8.45 -0.37 -5.78
C LEU A 64 -7.82 -1.04 -7.01
N ASN A 65 -8.64 -1.50 -7.94
CA ASN A 65 -8.22 -2.29 -9.09
C ASN A 65 -8.33 -1.48 -10.39
N GLY A 66 -7.19 -1.06 -10.96
CA GLY A 66 -7.12 -0.19 -12.13
C GLY A 66 -7.98 -0.65 -13.32
N SER A 67 -8.01 -1.95 -13.58
CA SER A 67 -8.77 -2.53 -14.70
C SER A 67 -10.30 -2.40 -14.55
N LYS A 68 -10.78 -2.28 -13.29
CA LYS A 68 -12.20 -2.25 -12.94
C LYS A 68 -12.67 -0.89 -12.41
N LEU A 69 -11.75 0.01 -12.08
CA LEU A 69 -12.05 1.33 -11.52
C LEU A 69 -12.92 2.16 -12.47
N ARG A 70 -13.90 2.85 -11.89
CA ARG A 70 -14.77 3.83 -12.55
C ARG A 70 -14.98 5.02 -11.63
N PHE A 71 -15.30 6.17 -12.21
CA PHE A 71 -15.61 7.41 -11.50
C PHE A 71 -14.46 8.00 -10.66
N LEU A 72 -13.24 7.51 -10.86
CA LEU A 72 -12.04 8.09 -10.27
C LEU A 72 -11.70 9.36 -11.06
N GLY A 73 -11.98 10.53 -10.49
CA GLY A 73 -11.48 11.80 -10.99
C GLY A 73 -10.05 12.04 -10.52
N SER A 74 -9.35 12.96 -11.19
CA SER A 74 -8.02 13.41 -10.77
C SER A 74 -8.06 14.37 -9.58
N ASP A 75 -9.25 14.90 -9.25
CA ASP A 75 -9.48 15.81 -8.13
C ASP A 75 -9.60 15.05 -6.79
N GLU A 76 -9.12 15.68 -5.72
CA GLU A 76 -9.10 15.09 -4.38
C GLU A 76 -10.51 14.83 -3.83
N ARG A 77 -11.49 15.66 -4.22
CA ARG A 77 -12.88 15.52 -3.76
C ARG A 77 -13.50 14.21 -4.26
N SER A 78 -13.36 13.87 -5.54
CA SER A 78 -13.90 12.61 -6.09
C SER A 78 -13.22 11.39 -5.47
N GLN A 79 -11.91 11.46 -5.26
CA GLN A 79 -11.11 10.41 -4.60
C GLN A 79 -11.52 10.21 -3.14
N ALA A 80 -11.66 11.30 -2.38
CA ALA A 80 -12.13 11.27 -1.00
C ALA A 80 -13.55 10.70 -0.89
N LEU A 81 -14.47 11.03 -1.81
CA LEU A 81 -15.81 10.45 -1.80
C LEU A 81 -15.81 8.93 -2.04
N LEU A 82 -14.95 8.43 -2.92
CA LEU A 82 -14.80 6.99 -3.16
C LEU A 82 -14.18 6.28 -1.96
N LEU A 83 -13.13 6.86 -1.38
CA LEU A 83 -12.47 6.33 -0.18
C LEU A 83 -13.42 6.31 1.02
N MET A 84 -14.20 7.37 1.24
CA MET A 84 -15.20 7.46 2.31
C MET A 84 -16.19 6.30 2.23
N LYS A 85 -16.73 6.01 1.05
CA LYS A 85 -17.64 4.87 0.83
C LYS A 85 -17.00 3.52 1.14
N ALA A 86 -15.71 3.36 0.88
CA ALA A 86 -14.99 2.13 1.20
C ALA A 86 -14.72 2.01 2.71
N LEU A 87 -14.31 3.10 3.36
CA LEU A 87 -14.11 3.16 4.82
C LEU A 87 -15.41 2.92 5.59
N ASP A 88 -16.53 3.49 5.15
CA ASP A 88 -17.83 3.22 5.75
C ASP A 88 -18.22 1.75 5.62
N LEU A 89 -17.87 1.11 4.50
CA LEU A 89 -18.13 -0.31 4.29
C LEU A 89 -17.33 -1.20 5.25
N ILE A 90 -16.12 -0.81 5.67
CA ILE A 90 -15.33 -1.55 6.66
C ILE A 90 -16.14 -1.75 7.95
N LYS A 91 -16.85 -0.71 8.41
CA LYS A 91 -17.66 -0.73 9.63
C LYS A 91 -18.74 -1.81 9.61
N PHE A 92 -19.25 -2.15 8.42
CA PHE A 92 -20.33 -3.13 8.20
C PHE A 92 -19.85 -4.39 7.45
N SER A 93 -18.54 -4.60 7.36
CA SER A 93 -17.97 -5.74 6.64
C SER A 93 -17.90 -6.98 7.53
N THR A 94 -18.27 -8.12 6.97
CA THR A 94 -18.07 -9.44 7.58
C THR A 94 -16.61 -9.86 7.43
N LEU A 95 -16.12 -10.66 8.37
CA LEU A 95 -14.76 -11.17 8.33
C LEU A 95 -14.49 -11.98 7.05
N TYR A 96 -13.25 -11.88 6.56
CA TYR A 96 -12.61 -12.68 5.54
C TYR A 96 -13.20 -12.67 4.11
N ASN A 97 -14.33 -12.00 3.86
CA ASN A 97 -14.92 -11.89 2.54
C ASN A 97 -14.68 -10.53 1.89
N TRP A 98 -14.40 -10.55 0.58
CA TRP A 98 -14.36 -9.34 -0.23
C TRP A 98 -15.76 -8.79 -0.45
N LYS A 99 -15.96 -7.50 -0.12
CA LYS A 99 -17.20 -6.76 -0.36
C LYS A 99 -16.93 -5.60 -1.29
N LYS A 100 -17.69 -5.50 -2.38
CA LYS A 100 -17.58 -4.40 -3.33
C LYS A 100 -18.17 -3.13 -2.72
N SER A 101 -17.39 -2.03 -2.72
CA SER A 101 -17.86 -0.70 -2.34
C SER A 101 -18.38 0.07 -3.56
N THR A 102 -17.53 0.21 -4.57
CA THR A 102 -17.84 0.84 -5.86
C THR A 102 -17.14 0.06 -6.99
N PRO A 103 -17.38 0.33 -8.29
CA PRO A 103 -16.69 -0.40 -9.35
C PRO A 103 -15.17 -0.28 -9.24
N GLY A 104 -14.50 -1.43 -9.07
CA GLY A 104 -13.06 -1.51 -8.89
C GLY A 104 -12.57 -1.24 -7.47
N ILE A 105 -13.45 -0.98 -6.49
CA ILE A 105 -13.08 -0.81 -5.09
C ILE A 105 -13.71 -1.90 -4.22
N PHE A 106 -12.88 -2.65 -3.51
CA PHE A 106 -13.30 -3.76 -2.67
C PHE A 106 -12.72 -3.62 -1.27
N VAL A 107 -13.40 -4.21 -0.28
CA VAL A 107 -13.03 -4.14 1.13
C VAL A 107 -13.02 -5.54 1.69
N ARG A 108 -12.01 -5.86 2.50
CA ARG A 108 -11.90 -7.11 3.26
C ARG A 108 -11.44 -6.81 4.68
N LYS A 109 -12.01 -7.52 5.65
CA LYS A 109 -11.63 -7.44 7.06
C LYS A 109 -10.99 -8.75 7.50
N PHE A 110 -9.96 -8.64 8.33
CA PHE A 110 -9.27 -9.73 9.00
C PHE A 110 -9.57 -9.68 10.49
N GLU A 111 -9.39 -10.79 11.19
CA GLU A 111 -9.56 -10.81 12.64
C GLU A 111 -8.36 -10.15 13.32
N LYS A 112 -7.15 -10.48 12.86
CA LYS A 112 -5.88 -9.94 13.35
C LYS A 112 -4.90 -9.64 12.21
N ASN A 113 -3.86 -8.85 12.51
CA ASN A 113 -2.80 -8.50 11.55
C ASN A 113 -2.09 -9.74 10.97
N SER A 114 -1.97 -10.82 11.73
CA SER A 114 -1.34 -12.05 11.25
C SER A 114 -2.13 -12.75 10.13
N ASP A 115 -3.46 -12.68 10.13
CA ASP A 115 -4.25 -13.25 9.03
C ASP A 115 -4.05 -12.46 7.73
N PHE A 116 -3.79 -11.15 7.85
CA PHE A 116 -3.41 -10.32 6.72
C PHE A 116 -2.02 -10.70 6.17
N PHE A 117 -1.03 -10.96 7.03
CA PHE A 117 0.29 -11.42 6.59
C PHE A 117 0.22 -12.79 5.91
N LEU A 118 -0.57 -13.72 6.45
CA LEU A 118 -0.89 -14.99 5.79
C LEU A 118 -1.52 -14.77 4.41
N TYR A 119 -2.47 -13.85 4.33
CA TYR A 119 -3.13 -13.51 3.07
C TYR A 119 -2.15 -12.98 2.03
N ILE A 120 -1.30 -12.01 2.39
CA ILE A 120 -0.29 -11.46 1.47
C ILE A 120 0.65 -12.56 0.98
N ASN A 121 1.20 -13.39 1.89
CA ASN A 121 2.14 -14.43 1.49
C ASN A 121 1.51 -15.50 0.59
N SER A 122 0.22 -15.79 0.77
CA SER A 122 -0.46 -16.85 0.00
C SER A 122 -1.04 -16.35 -1.33
N ASN A 123 -1.28 -15.04 -1.48
CA ASN A 123 -2.06 -14.50 -2.60
C ASN A 123 -1.38 -13.37 -3.38
N MET A 124 -0.25 -12.85 -2.91
CA MET A 124 0.48 -11.76 -3.57
C MET A 124 1.85 -12.21 -4.08
N SER A 125 2.54 -11.31 -4.78
CA SER A 125 3.82 -11.54 -5.48
C SER A 125 4.85 -12.35 -4.69
N GLU A 126 5.68 -13.11 -5.41
CA GLU A 126 6.77 -13.91 -4.83
C GLU A 126 7.82 -13.06 -4.11
N GLU A 127 7.99 -11.80 -4.53
CA GLU A 127 8.94 -10.86 -3.94
C GLU A 127 8.22 -9.59 -3.43
N ILE A 128 8.55 -9.22 -2.19
CA ILE A 128 8.00 -8.05 -1.51
C ILE A 128 9.12 -7.02 -1.32
N VAL A 129 8.86 -5.77 -1.71
CA VAL A 129 9.76 -4.65 -1.48
C VAL A 129 9.11 -3.70 -0.49
N PHE A 130 9.64 -3.64 0.73
CA PHE A 130 9.21 -2.71 1.75
C PHE A 130 9.96 -1.37 1.64
N ILE A 131 9.22 -0.27 1.58
CA ILE A 131 9.75 1.08 1.44
C ILE A 131 9.32 1.88 2.67
N PRO A 132 10.24 2.14 3.62
CA PRO A 132 9.90 2.85 4.84
C PRO A 132 9.67 4.34 4.61
N TYR A 133 9.02 4.98 5.59
CA TYR A 133 8.69 6.39 5.55
C TYR A 133 9.92 7.29 5.69
N GLN A 134 10.81 7.07 6.67
CA GLN A 134 11.84 8.06 7.05
C GLN A 134 13.30 7.58 7.08
N ASN A 135 13.62 6.29 7.24
CA ASN A 135 14.98 5.78 6.96
C ASN A 135 15.00 4.25 6.87
N ALA A 136 15.61 3.69 5.82
CA ALA A 136 15.84 2.24 5.70
C ALA A 136 16.92 1.73 6.67
N LEU A 137 17.83 2.59 7.12
CA LEU A 137 18.95 2.23 8.01
C LEU A 137 18.51 2.00 9.45
N ASP A 138 17.39 2.59 9.90
CA ASP A 138 16.85 2.35 11.25
C ASP A 138 16.46 0.88 11.46
N PHE A 139 16.21 0.17 10.36
CA PHE A 139 15.86 -1.25 10.37
C PHE A 139 17.07 -2.18 10.51
N LEU A 140 18.32 -1.69 10.37
CA LEU A 140 19.53 -2.47 10.68
C LEU A 140 19.60 -2.89 12.16
N SER A 141 18.95 -2.13 13.04
CA SER A 141 18.82 -2.49 14.46
C SER A 141 17.98 -3.76 14.68
N LEU A 142 17.05 -4.07 13.77
CA LEU A 142 16.23 -5.30 13.82
C LEU A 142 17.01 -6.52 13.33
N GLU A 143 17.98 -6.32 12.43
CA GLU A 143 18.90 -7.37 11.95
C GLU A 143 19.63 -8.01 13.14
N ASN A 144 20.18 -7.16 14.01
CA ASN A 144 20.99 -7.56 15.16
C ASN A 144 20.17 -8.22 16.29
N ASN A 145 18.90 -7.83 16.46
CA ASN A 145 18.07 -8.31 17.57
C ASN A 145 17.25 -9.56 17.21
N ASN A 146 16.83 -9.71 15.94
CA ASN A 146 15.86 -10.73 15.53
C ASN A 146 16.38 -11.76 14.53
N LYS A 147 17.70 -11.82 14.24
CA LYS A 147 18.32 -12.73 13.23
C LYS A 147 17.61 -12.67 11.88
N MET A 148 17.20 -11.48 11.48
CA MET A 148 16.52 -11.24 10.21
C MET A 148 17.57 -10.90 9.17
N ASN A 149 17.62 -11.58 8.02
CA ASN A 149 18.54 -11.21 6.95
C ASN A 149 17.91 -10.07 6.14
N ILE A 150 18.24 -8.83 6.50
CA ILE A 150 17.62 -7.65 5.90
C ILE A 150 18.40 -7.29 4.63
N ASN A 151 17.82 -7.61 3.47
CA ASN A 151 18.42 -7.25 2.19
C ASN A 151 17.97 -5.85 1.76
N ILE A 152 18.83 -4.85 1.96
CA ILE A 152 18.60 -3.49 1.46
C ILE A 152 18.95 -3.43 -0.02
N VAL A 153 17.99 -3.00 -0.84
CA VAL A 153 18.14 -2.91 -2.29
C VAL A 153 17.90 -1.50 -2.81
N ASN A 154 18.67 -1.13 -3.82
CA ASN A 154 18.34 0.02 -4.66
C ASN A 154 17.24 -0.40 -5.64
N ILE A 155 16.10 0.29 -5.59
CA ILE A 155 14.93 -0.05 -6.39
C ILE A 155 15.22 0.04 -7.89
N ARG A 156 16.13 0.93 -8.31
CA ARG A 156 16.55 1.07 -9.72
C ARG A 156 17.16 -0.21 -10.29
N ASP A 157 17.81 -1.00 -9.44
CA ASP A 157 18.58 -2.17 -9.84
C ASP A 157 17.73 -3.45 -9.83
N LEU A 158 16.45 -3.34 -9.45
CA LEU A 158 15.51 -4.46 -9.44
C LEU A 158 15.09 -4.82 -10.87
N LYS A 159 15.22 -6.11 -11.21
CA LYS A 159 14.68 -6.71 -12.45
C LYS A 159 13.24 -7.13 -12.25
N ASN A 160 12.39 -7.05 -13.27
CA ASN A 160 10.96 -7.40 -13.18
C ASN A 160 10.25 -6.59 -12.08
N ILE A 161 10.44 -5.27 -12.11
CA ILE A 161 9.81 -4.30 -11.19
C ILE A 161 8.28 -4.44 -11.18
N GLU A 162 7.68 -4.81 -12.31
CA GLU A 162 6.25 -4.92 -12.55
C GLU A 162 5.57 -6.16 -11.94
N GLU A 163 6.35 -7.11 -11.42
CA GLU A 163 5.88 -8.39 -10.86
C GLU A 163 5.92 -8.41 -9.32
N LYS A 164 6.42 -7.33 -8.69
CA LYS A 164 6.61 -7.24 -7.24
C LYS A 164 5.44 -6.56 -6.53
N LEU A 165 5.34 -6.85 -5.23
CA LEU A 165 4.51 -6.10 -4.30
C LEU A 165 5.35 -5.02 -3.60
N TYR A 166 4.99 -3.76 -3.75
CA TYR A 166 5.61 -2.65 -3.05
C TYR A 166 4.79 -2.27 -1.83
N ILE A 167 5.34 -2.43 -0.62
CA ILE A 167 4.70 -2.01 0.62
C ILE A 167 5.32 -0.70 1.06
N ILE A 168 4.53 0.37 1.15
CA ILE A 168 5.01 1.72 1.49
C ILE A 168 4.30 2.19 2.76
N SER A 169 5.07 2.60 3.76
CA SER A 169 4.50 3.22 4.96
C SER A 169 4.00 4.63 4.66
N LEU A 170 2.75 4.92 5.02
CA LEU A 170 2.16 6.24 4.80
C LEU A 170 2.83 7.33 5.65
N ASP A 171 3.25 6.99 6.87
CA ASP A 171 3.82 7.90 7.87
C ASP A 171 4.77 7.16 8.82
N ALA A 172 5.34 7.89 9.78
CA ALA A 172 6.28 7.35 10.75
C ALA A 172 5.61 6.31 11.68
N GLU A 173 4.34 6.51 12.05
CA GLU A 173 3.61 5.56 12.89
C GLU A 173 3.34 4.23 12.18
N SER A 174 3.27 4.27 10.85
CA SER A 174 3.08 3.10 10.00
C SER A 174 4.40 2.39 9.67
N ASN A 175 5.57 2.84 10.16
CA ASN A 175 6.84 2.15 9.89
C ASN A 175 7.02 0.81 10.63
N ASP A 176 6.14 0.49 11.57
CA ASP A 176 6.22 -0.73 12.37
C ASP A 176 5.82 -2.01 11.62
N PHE A 177 5.50 -1.93 10.32
CA PHE A 177 5.13 -3.08 9.48
C PHE A 177 6.09 -4.25 9.67
N LEU A 178 7.40 -4.00 9.60
CA LEU A 178 8.41 -5.04 9.77
C LEU A 178 8.40 -5.63 11.18
N ASN A 179 8.16 -4.82 12.22
CA ASN A 179 8.05 -5.33 13.59
C ASN A 179 6.81 -6.23 13.75
N LEU A 180 5.66 -5.80 13.23
CA LEU A 180 4.43 -6.59 13.23
C LEU A 180 4.62 -7.91 12.46
N TYR A 181 5.33 -7.85 11.33
CA TYR A 181 5.63 -9.02 10.51
C TYR A 181 6.61 -9.98 11.20
N THR A 182 7.65 -9.47 11.86
CA THR A 182 8.64 -10.28 12.58
C THR A 182 8.04 -10.96 13.79
N ASN A 183 7.21 -10.25 14.56
CA ASN A 183 6.49 -10.84 15.69
C ASN A 183 5.60 -12.01 15.22
N TYR A 184 4.96 -11.87 14.05
CA TYR A 184 4.19 -12.96 13.46
C TYR A 184 5.06 -14.20 13.14
N LYS A 185 6.29 -14.03 12.66
CA LYS A 185 7.20 -15.17 12.38
C LYS A 185 7.56 -15.95 13.63
N ILE A 186 7.89 -15.26 14.73
CA ILE A 186 8.29 -15.91 16.00
C ILE A 186 7.19 -16.89 16.45
N ASP A 187 5.93 -16.51 16.25
CA ASP A 187 4.79 -17.31 16.70
C ASP A 187 4.39 -18.45 15.74
N ASN A 188 4.89 -18.48 14.48
CA ASN A 188 4.35 -19.37 13.43
C ASN A 188 5.38 -20.10 12.56
N ASP A 189 6.68 -20.04 12.88
CA ASP A 189 7.76 -20.84 12.26
C ASP A 189 7.74 -20.87 10.72
N HIS A 190 7.39 -19.74 10.10
CA HIS A 190 7.21 -19.62 8.65
C HIS A 190 8.41 -18.96 7.96
N GLU A 191 8.80 -19.46 6.76
CA GLU A 191 9.85 -18.96 5.84
C GLU A 191 9.60 -17.54 5.25
N LEU A 192 8.65 -16.81 5.81
CA LEU A 192 8.13 -15.51 5.36
C LEU A 192 9.15 -14.39 5.18
N LEU A 193 10.30 -14.45 5.87
CA LEU A 193 11.26 -13.35 5.93
C LEU A 193 12.28 -13.33 4.78
N GLU A 194 12.47 -14.44 4.07
CA GLU A 194 13.45 -14.48 2.97
C GLU A 194 12.97 -13.70 1.73
N LYS A 195 11.68 -13.37 1.67
CA LYS A 195 11.03 -12.70 0.52
C LYS A 195 11.01 -11.17 0.61
N ILE A 196 11.31 -10.58 1.76
CA ILE A 196 11.21 -9.12 1.96
C ILE A 196 12.57 -8.47 1.71
N LYS A 197 12.60 -7.54 0.76
CA LYS A 197 13.73 -6.63 0.54
C LYS A 197 13.35 -5.23 1.01
N ILE A 198 14.29 -4.48 1.57
CA ILE A 198 14.06 -3.08 1.94
C ILE A 198 14.50 -2.19 0.79
N GLY A 199 13.54 -1.55 0.13
CA GLY A 199 13.79 -0.61 -0.95
C GLY A 199 14.16 0.78 -0.42
N ASN A 200 15.31 1.29 -0.85
CA ASN A 200 15.75 2.64 -0.46
C ASN A 200 15.21 3.71 -1.42
N LEU A 201 14.28 4.54 -0.94
CA LEU A 201 13.83 5.79 -1.59
C LEU A 201 13.86 6.98 -0.61
N ILE A 202 14.86 7.03 0.29
CA ILE A 202 14.96 8.07 1.33
C ILE A 202 15.05 9.48 0.72
N ASN A 203 15.70 9.61 -0.43
CA ASN A 203 15.89 10.90 -1.10
C ASN A 203 14.62 11.41 -1.81
N ILE A 204 13.52 10.66 -1.76
CA ILE A 204 12.23 11.05 -2.36
C ILE A 204 11.29 11.41 -1.21
N GLU A 205 11.07 12.72 -1.05
CA GLU A 205 10.12 13.25 -0.08
C GLU A 205 8.69 13.01 -0.52
N GLY A 206 7.79 12.70 0.42
CA GLY A 206 6.39 12.39 0.12
C GLY A 206 6.17 10.93 -0.31
N VAL A 207 5.05 10.35 0.12
CA VAL A 207 4.72 8.95 -0.17
C VAL A 207 4.19 8.82 -1.59
N GLU A 208 3.40 9.79 -2.00
CA GLU A 208 2.89 9.98 -3.36
C GLU A 208 4.03 10.05 -4.39
N ASN A 209 5.13 10.77 -4.08
CA ASN A 209 6.28 10.87 -4.98
C ASN A 209 7.05 9.54 -5.08
N LYS A 210 7.08 8.73 -4.01
CA LYS A 210 7.64 7.37 -4.06
C LYS A 210 6.82 6.48 -5.01
N ILE A 211 5.49 6.57 -4.97
CA ILE A 211 4.61 5.86 -5.92
C ILE A 211 4.84 6.34 -7.35
N LEU A 212 4.86 7.66 -7.57
CA LEU A 212 5.12 8.25 -8.88
C LEU A 212 6.46 7.75 -9.44
N TYR A 213 7.49 7.73 -8.60
CA TYR A 213 8.81 7.25 -8.97
C TYR A 213 8.83 5.75 -9.32
N LEU A 214 8.12 4.90 -8.56
CA LEU A 214 7.96 3.49 -8.90
C LEU A 214 7.29 3.32 -10.25
N ASN A 215 6.20 4.02 -10.50
CA ASN A 215 5.50 3.99 -11.78
C ASN A 215 6.40 4.44 -12.94
N TYR A 216 7.22 5.48 -12.74
CA TYR A 216 8.22 5.91 -13.72
C TYR A 216 9.24 4.79 -14.03
N LEU A 217 9.76 4.10 -13.00
CA LEU A 217 10.67 2.97 -13.20
C LEU A 217 10.02 1.80 -13.95
N ILE A 218 8.75 1.50 -13.64
CA ILE A 218 7.99 0.46 -14.33
C ILE A 218 7.82 0.81 -15.81
N ASP A 219 7.37 2.02 -16.11
CA ASP A 219 7.15 2.46 -17.49
C ASP A 219 8.44 2.39 -18.30
N THR A 220 9.54 2.90 -17.74
CA THR A 220 10.85 2.90 -18.41
C THR A 220 11.37 1.49 -18.70
N GLN A 221 11.25 0.55 -17.76
CA GLN A 221 11.65 -0.83 -18.00
C GLN A 221 10.75 -1.57 -19.00
N LEU A 222 9.45 -1.30 -19.00
CA LEU A 222 8.51 -1.88 -19.97
C LEU A 222 8.74 -1.37 -21.39
N HIS A 223 9.15 -0.10 -21.55
CA HIS A 223 9.53 0.45 -22.85
C HIS A 223 10.80 -0.17 -23.42
N ILE A 224 11.75 -0.59 -22.57
CA ILE A 224 12.98 -1.27 -23.00
C ILE A 224 12.71 -2.72 -23.45
N LYS A 225 11.64 -3.36 -22.94
CA LYS A 225 11.26 -4.75 -23.27
C LYS A 225 10.46 -4.89 -24.59
N LYS A 226 10.06 -3.80 -25.24
CA LYS A 226 9.32 -3.79 -26.51
C LYS A 226 10.23 -3.49 -27.70
#